data_AF-A0A965NKF1-F1
#
_entry.id   AF-A0A965NKF1-F1
#
_cell.length_a   1.000
_cell.length_b   1.000
_cell.length_c   1.000
_cell.angle_alpha   90.00
_cell.angle_beta   90.00
_cell.angle_gamma   90.00
#
_symmetry.space_group_name_H-M   'P 1'
#
loop_
_entity.id
_entity.type
_entity.pdbx_description
1 polymer ?
#
loop_
_entity_poly.entity_id
_entity_poly.type
_entity_poly.pdbx_seq_one_letter_code
_entity_poly.pdbx_strand_id
1 'polypeptide(L)'
;MAKQLRYCPKGLHHVELEHNHQHIGQYFLIKVEKLSTQNPARFDKEHFYTFGWSGKLGFLVRQQAGKELAQELGQLVELYKDRYGQLPHVQIITFSHGGNVALQIAEFKEYFPKELFIELIMLASPIQATTEHFMLDECFSKVYNIFSEDDIIQRIDPQNLYAPKKDKDSFFSRRTFSTSHAKCKQTKITVRNRGLGHLDMIHGQPILHLSDILQQLDSLAHDVIGHINLDTDYVRVSMFRMRKWLKTYCMV
;
A
#
# COMPACT_ATOMS: atom_id res chain seq x y z
N MET A 1 -21.90 13.77 -2.09
CA MET A 1 -20.96 13.58 -3.20
C MET A 1 -19.60 12.99 -2.80
N ALA A 2 -18.81 13.56 -1.88
CA ALA A 2 -17.47 13.02 -1.56
C ALA A 2 -17.42 11.58 -0.98
N LYS A 3 -18.50 11.06 -0.38
CA LYS A 3 -18.57 9.69 0.17
C LYS A 3 -18.65 8.59 -0.91
N GLN A 4 -19.23 8.85 -2.07
CA GLN A 4 -19.36 7.86 -3.15
C GLN A 4 -18.04 7.65 -3.92
N LEU A 5 -17.14 8.65 -3.91
CA LEU A 5 -15.87 8.59 -4.66
C LEU A 5 -14.78 7.70 -4.02
N ARG A 6 -14.96 7.25 -2.77
CA ARG A 6 -13.93 6.50 -2.02
C ARG A 6 -14.47 5.21 -1.38
N TYR A 7 -15.62 4.74 -1.85
CA TYR A 7 -16.19 3.50 -1.32
C TYR A 7 -15.37 2.30 -1.82
N CYS A 8 -14.97 1.46 -0.86
CA CYS A 8 -14.33 0.17 -1.08
C CYS A 8 -15.10 -0.82 -0.19
N PRO A 9 -15.84 -1.79 -0.77
CA PRO A 9 -16.60 -2.76 0.00
C PRO A 9 -15.67 -3.58 0.91
N LYS A 10 -16.16 -3.99 2.08
CA LYS A 10 -15.36 -4.82 3.02
C LYS A 10 -15.04 -6.16 2.36
N GLY A 11 -13.79 -6.62 2.49
CA GLY A 11 -13.30 -7.85 1.86
C GLY A 11 -12.64 -7.56 0.51
N LEU A 12 -12.28 -8.62 -0.19
CA LEU A 12 -11.61 -8.64 -1.48
C LEU A 12 -12.64 -8.75 -2.60
N HIS A 13 -12.69 -7.75 -3.48
CA HIS A 13 -13.67 -7.66 -4.56
C HIS A 13 -12.98 -7.43 -5.88
N HIS A 14 -13.38 -8.18 -6.91
CA HIS A 14 -12.95 -7.96 -8.28
C HIS A 14 -13.41 -6.59 -8.78
N VAL A 15 -12.54 -5.88 -9.50
CA VAL A 15 -12.85 -4.59 -10.10
C VAL A 15 -13.41 -4.83 -11.49
N GLU A 16 -14.73 -4.95 -11.58
CA GLU A 16 -15.43 -5.01 -12.87
C GLU A 16 -15.43 -3.62 -13.53
N LEU A 17 -14.67 -3.46 -14.61
CA LEU A 17 -14.55 -2.18 -15.31
C LEU A 17 -15.84 -1.79 -16.07
N GLU A 18 -16.67 -2.77 -16.45
CA GLU A 18 -17.73 -2.56 -17.44
C GLU A 18 -19.15 -2.34 -16.86
N HIS A 19 -19.43 -2.66 -15.58
CA HIS A 19 -20.84 -2.83 -15.16
C HIS A 19 -21.33 -2.19 -13.85
N ASN A 20 -20.53 -1.44 -13.08
CA ASN A 20 -21.10 -0.78 -11.89
C ASN A 20 -20.32 0.44 -11.38
N HIS A 21 -20.56 1.61 -11.98
CA HIS A 21 -20.10 2.91 -11.45
C HIS A 21 -20.63 3.24 -10.04
N GLN A 22 -21.53 2.42 -9.48
CA GLN A 22 -22.17 2.67 -8.19
C GLN A 22 -21.41 2.06 -6.98
N HIS A 23 -20.49 1.09 -7.19
CA HIS A 23 -19.94 0.30 -6.06
C HIS A 23 -18.42 0.33 -5.88
N ILE A 24 -17.62 0.61 -6.92
CA ILE A 24 -16.18 0.91 -6.76
C ILE A 24 -15.99 2.30 -7.35
N GLY A 25 -15.58 3.26 -6.53
CA GLY A 25 -15.54 4.66 -6.94
C GLY A 25 -14.72 4.83 -8.22
N GLN A 26 -15.22 5.61 -9.18
CA GLN A 26 -14.53 6.00 -10.44
C GLN A 26 -13.05 6.37 -10.24
N TYR A 27 -12.73 6.86 -9.04
CA TYR A 27 -11.39 7.14 -8.56
C TYR A 27 -10.39 5.98 -8.65
N PHE A 28 -10.78 4.74 -8.38
CA PHE A 28 -9.89 3.58 -8.50
C PHE A 28 -9.75 3.13 -9.96
N LEU A 29 -10.84 3.19 -10.73
CA LEU A 29 -10.87 2.80 -12.14
C LEU A 29 -9.86 3.60 -12.99
N ILE A 30 -9.81 4.93 -12.81
CA ILE A 30 -8.85 5.80 -13.54
C ILE A 30 -7.40 5.36 -13.31
N LYS A 31 -7.08 4.88 -12.10
CA LYS A 31 -5.72 4.43 -11.77
C LYS A 31 -5.43 3.07 -12.36
N VAL A 32 -6.38 2.15 -12.26
CA VAL A 32 -6.29 0.83 -12.89
C VAL A 32 -6.05 0.99 -14.38
N GLU A 33 -6.85 1.82 -15.05
CA GLU A 33 -6.70 2.12 -16.47
C GLU A 33 -5.34 2.73 -16.79
N LYS A 34 -4.88 3.71 -16.00
CA LYS A 34 -3.57 4.34 -16.19
C LYS A 34 -2.42 3.36 -16.04
N LEU A 35 -2.41 2.58 -14.96
CA LEU A 35 -1.38 1.58 -14.66
C LEU A 35 -1.34 0.51 -15.75
N SER A 36 -2.50 -0.02 -16.13
CA SER A 36 -2.62 -1.05 -17.16
C SER A 36 -2.20 -0.55 -18.54
N THR A 37 -2.50 0.71 -18.87
CA THR A 37 -2.06 1.33 -20.14
C THR A 37 -0.55 1.54 -20.18
N GLN A 38 0.06 1.92 -19.06
CA GLN A 38 1.51 2.15 -18.98
C GLN A 38 2.31 0.85 -19.02
N ASN A 39 1.82 -0.20 -18.36
CA ASN A 39 2.52 -1.47 -18.28
C ASN A 39 1.52 -2.64 -18.13
N PRO A 40 0.91 -3.09 -19.24
CA PRO A 40 -0.12 -4.14 -19.19
C PRO A 40 0.43 -5.49 -18.75
N ALA A 41 1.73 -5.73 -18.96
CA ALA A 41 2.39 -6.97 -18.52
C ALA A 41 2.52 -7.05 -16.99
N ARG A 42 2.66 -5.89 -16.32
CA ARG A 42 2.73 -5.82 -14.85
C ARG A 42 1.35 -5.64 -14.23
N PHE A 43 0.52 -4.81 -14.84
CA PHE A 43 -0.80 -4.42 -14.33
C PHE A 43 -1.88 -4.90 -15.30
N ASP A 44 -2.25 -6.17 -15.20
CA ASP A 44 -3.31 -6.73 -16.03
C ASP A 44 -4.68 -6.21 -15.57
N LYS A 45 -5.33 -5.45 -16.45
CA LYS A 45 -6.63 -4.82 -16.21
C LYS A 45 -7.73 -5.81 -15.80
N GLU A 46 -7.66 -7.06 -16.26
CA GLU A 46 -8.68 -8.09 -16.01
C GLU A 46 -8.56 -8.72 -14.62
N HIS A 47 -7.41 -8.55 -13.95
CA HIS A 47 -7.11 -9.18 -12.66
C HIS A 47 -6.85 -8.15 -11.55
N PHE A 48 -7.62 -7.05 -11.57
CA PHE A 48 -7.61 -6.07 -10.48
C PHE A 48 -8.63 -6.38 -9.39
N TYR A 49 -8.21 -6.25 -8.14
CA TYR A 49 -9.04 -6.45 -6.96
C TYR A 49 -8.86 -5.28 -5.99
N THR A 50 -9.90 -4.96 -5.22
CA THR A 50 -9.83 -4.01 -4.11
C THR A 50 -10.12 -4.73 -2.81
N PHE A 51 -9.38 -4.37 -1.76
CA PHE A 51 -9.61 -4.88 -0.42
C PHE A 51 -10.07 -3.75 0.51
N GLY A 52 -11.32 -3.80 0.97
CA GLY A 52 -11.86 -2.86 1.93
C GLY A 52 -11.79 -3.37 3.36
N TRP A 53 -11.45 -2.46 4.28
CA TRP A 53 -11.37 -2.74 5.71
C TRP A 53 -11.90 -1.55 6.52
N SER A 54 -12.04 -1.70 7.83
CA SER A 54 -12.74 -0.70 8.67
C SER A 54 -12.07 0.67 8.76
N GLY A 55 -10.77 0.77 8.45
CA GLY A 55 -9.98 2.00 8.60
C GLY A 55 -9.60 2.35 10.06
N LYS A 56 -9.98 1.53 11.04
CA LYS A 56 -9.63 1.76 12.46
C LYS A 56 -8.15 1.47 12.72
N LEU A 57 -7.46 2.35 13.45
CA LEU A 57 -6.00 2.30 13.60
C LEU A 57 -5.49 1.28 14.63
N GLY A 58 -6.39 0.67 15.42
CA GLY A 58 -6.03 -0.30 16.46
C GLY A 58 -5.22 -1.48 15.90
N PHE A 59 -4.18 -1.92 16.63
CA PHE A 59 -3.33 -3.03 16.19
C PHE A 59 -4.11 -4.31 15.91
N LEU A 60 -4.94 -4.76 16.86
CA LEU A 60 -5.74 -5.97 16.70
C LEU A 60 -6.72 -5.88 15.53
N VAL A 61 -7.25 -4.68 15.24
CA VAL A 61 -8.15 -4.48 14.09
C VAL A 61 -7.39 -4.62 12.77
N ARG A 62 -6.16 -4.10 12.70
CA ARG A 62 -5.31 -4.22 11.51
C ARG A 62 -4.76 -5.62 11.32
N GLN A 63 -4.41 -6.31 12.39
CA GLN A 63 -4.05 -7.73 12.37
C GLN A 63 -5.22 -8.58 11.87
N GLN A 64 -6.43 -8.36 12.40
CA GLN A 64 -7.62 -9.06 11.95
C GLN A 64 -7.93 -8.76 10.47
N ALA A 65 -7.76 -7.50 10.01
CA ALA A 65 -7.91 -7.17 8.60
C ALA A 65 -6.83 -7.83 7.72
N GLY A 66 -5.60 -7.98 8.23
CA GLY A 66 -4.53 -8.73 7.57
C GLY A 66 -4.86 -10.22 7.43
N LYS A 67 -5.46 -10.82 8.48
CA LYS A 67 -5.98 -12.19 8.42
C LYS A 67 -7.08 -12.35 7.38
N GLU A 68 -8.06 -11.45 7.38
CA GLU A 68 -9.15 -11.44 6.38
C GLU A 68 -8.57 -11.34 4.96
N LEU A 69 -7.63 -10.43 4.73
CA LEU A 69 -6.94 -10.28 3.45
C LEU A 69 -6.20 -11.57 3.05
N ALA A 70 -5.44 -12.18 3.96
CA ALA A 70 -4.66 -13.38 3.67
C ALA A 70 -5.56 -14.57 3.29
N GLN A 71 -6.67 -14.76 4.01
CA GLN A 71 -7.65 -15.81 3.75
C GLN A 71 -8.29 -15.66 2.36
N GLU A 72 -8.83 -14.47 2.07
CA GLU A 72 -9.51 -14.21 0.80
C GLU A 72 -8.54 -14.23 -0.38
N LEU A 73 -7.32 -13.72 -0.21
CA LEU A 73 -6.28 -13.79 -1.22
C LEU A 73 -5.83 -15.23 -1.48
N GLY A 74 -5.66 -16.05 -0.43
CA GLY A 74 -5.33 -17.47 -0.57
C GLY A 74 -6.39 -18.23 -1.37
N GLN A 75 -7.67 -17.99 -1.08
CA GLN A 75 -8.78 -18.56 -1.87
C GLN A 75 -8.74 -18.11 -3.33
N LEU A 76 -8.48 -16.82 -3.58
CA LEU A 76 -8.37 -16.29 -4.93
C LEU A 76 -7.19 -16.89 -5.71
N VAL A 77 -6.05 -17.11 -5.05
CA VAL A 77 -4.87 -17.75 -5.64
C VAL A 77 -5.17 -19.18 -6.08
N GLU A 78 -5.84 -19.97 -5.23
CA GLU A 78 -6.24 -21.34 -5.60
C GLU A 78 -7.24 -21.34 -6.77
N LEU A 79 -8.25 -20.46 -6.74
CA LEU A 79 -9.20 -20.32 -7.86
C LEU A 79 -8.51 -19.92 -9.18
N TYR A 80 -7.51 -19.04 -9.10
CA TYR A 80 -6.71 -18.66 -10.26
C TYR A 80 -5.91 -19.85 -10.80
N LYS A 81 -5.25 -20.59 -9.90
CA LYS A 81 -4.46 -21.78 -10.24
C LYS A 81 -5.32 -22.87 -10.88
N ASP A 82 -6.50 -23.14 -10.33
CA ASP A 82 -7.45 -24.11 -10.89
C ASP A 82 -7.90 -23.71 -12.30
N ARG A 83 -8.10 -22.40 -12.53
CA ARG A 83 -8.55 -21.88 -13.83
C ARG A 83 -7.47 -21.89 -14.89
N TYR A 84 -6.24 -21.51 -14.55
CA TYR A 84 -5.16 -21.25 -15.51
C TYR A 84 -4.02 -22.26 -15.46
N GLY A 85 -4.04 -23.21 -14.52
CA GLY A 85 -3.02 -24.24 -14.35
C GLY A 85 -1.69 -23.73 -13.78
N GLN A 86 -1.61 -22.48 -13.32
CA GLN A 86 -0.40 -21.85 -12.80
C GLN A 86 -0.68 -20.89 -11.65
N LEU A 87 0.30 -20.67 -10.77
CA LEU A 87 0.19 -19.68 -9.70
C LEU A 87 0.27 -18.25 -10.28
N PRO A 88 -0.53 -17.30 -9.76
CA PRO A 88 -0.42 -15.91 -10.15
C PRO A 88 0.81 -15.25 -9.53
N HIS A 89 1.32 -14.20 -10.17
CA HIS A 89 2.17 -13.21 -9.52
C HIS A 89 1.25 -12.18 -8.85
N VAL A 90 1.28 -12.11 -7.51
CA VAL A 90 0.42 -11.20 -6.74
C VAL A 90 1.14 -9.89 -6.46
N GLN A 91 0.49 -8.77 -6.78
CA GLN A 91 0.95 -7.43 -6.43
C GLN A 91 -0.05 -6.73 -5.52
N ILE A 92 0.38 -6.42 -4.30
CA ILE A 92 -0.44 -5.73 -3.30
C ILE A 92 -0.03 -4.26 -3.26
N ILE A 93 -0.85 -3.38 -3.84
CA ILE A 93 -0.63 -1.93 -3.80
C ILE A 93 -1.41 -1.35 -2.63
N THR A 94 -0.71 -0.68 -1.72
CA THR A 94 -1.28 -0.12 -0.50
C THR A 94 -1.01 1.36 -0.39
N PHE A 95 -1.85 2.04 0.41
CA PHE A 95 -1.65 3.43 0.76
C PHE A 95 -1.84 3.62 2.27
N SER A 96 -0.99 4.44 2.88
CA SER A 96 -1.11 4.78 4.31
C SER A 96 -1.13 3.52 5.18
N HIS A 97 -2.07 3.42 6.12
CA HIS A 97 -2.24 2.25 6.99
C HIS A 97 -2.66 0.95 6.29
N GLY A 98 -3.06 1.00 5.02
CA GLY A 98 -3.23 -0.20 4.21
C GLY A 98 -1.94 -1.02 4.14
N GLY A 99 -0.77 -0.36 4.17
CA GLY A 99 0.52 -1.04 4.22
C GLY A 99 0.72 -1.84 5.51
N ASN A 100 0.27 -1.32 6.66
CA ASN A 100 0.34 -2.08 7.92
C ASN A 100 -0.62 -3.28 7.92
N VAL A 101 -1.79 -3.16 7.27
CA VAL A 101 -2.70 -4.30 7.10
C VAL A 101 -2.06 -5.36 6.20
N ALA A 102 -1.45 -4.95 5.09
CA ALA A 102 -0.79 -5.89 4.18
C ALA A 102 0.44 -6.56 4.81
N LEU A 103 1.25 -5.84 5.60
CA LEU A 103 2.37 -6.47 6.33
C LEU A 103 1.92 -7.60 7.26
N GLN A 104 0.72 -7.50 7.85
CA GLN A 104 0.19 -8.51 8.76
C GLN A 104 -0.13 -9.85 8.08
N ILE A 105 -0.20 -9.93 6.75
CA ILE A 105 -0.43 -11.22 6.07
C ILE A 105 0.72 -12.20 6.32
N ALA A 106 1.91 -11.71 6.69
CA ALA A 106 3.06 -12.55 7.04
C ALA A 106 2.80 -13.46 8.25
N GLU A 107 1.97 -13.01 9.21
CA GLU A 107 1.56 -13.86 10.33
C GLU A 107 0.64 -15.02 9.91
N PHE A 108 0.06 -14.93 8.71
CA PHE A 108 -0.96 -15.84 8.18
C PHE A 108 -0.52 -16.49 6.86
N LYS A 109 0.79 -16.67 6.68
CA LYS A 109 1.39 -17.18 5.45
C LYS A 109 0.99 -18.61 5.10
N GLU A 110 0.43 -19.36 6.05
CA GLU A 110 -0.15 -20.68 5.82
C GLU A 110 -1.33 -20.68 4.84
N TYR A 111 -1.93 -19.52 4.55
CA TYR A 111 -2.94 -19.38 3.51
C TYR A 111 -2.37 -19.36 2.09
N PHE A 112 -1.04 -19.35 1.93
CA PHE A 112 -0.39 -19.24 0.62
C PHE A 112 0.43 -20.49 0.29
N PRO A 113 0.45 -20.90 -0.99
CA PRO A 113 1.47 -21.81 -1.50
C PRO A 113 2.88 -21.26 -1.26
N LYS A 114 3.85 -22.12 -0.95
CA LYS A 114 5.23 -21.70 -0.64
C LYS A 114 5.91 -20.99 -1.81
N GLU A 115 5.53 -21.36 -3.04
CA GLU A 115 6.08 -20.83 -4.28
C GLU A 115 5.36 -19.57 -4.77
N LEU A 116 4.34 -19.09 -4.04
CA LEU A 116 3.59 -17.90 -4.43
C LEU A 116 4.49 -16.67 -4.39
N PHE A 117 4.55 -15.95 -5.51
CA PHE A 117 5.31 -14.70 -5.59
C PHE A 117 4.41 -13.52 -5.20
N ILE A 118 4.77 -12.83 -4.11
CA ILE A 118 4.05 -11.65 -3.61
C ILE A 118 4.98 -10.43 -3.60
N GLU A 119 4.60 -9.39 -4.34
CA GLU A 119 5.17 -8.04 -4.23
C GLU A 119 4.26 -7.15 -3.39
N LEU A 120 4.83 -6.52 -2.36
CA LEU A 120 4.16 -5.50 -1.56
C LEU A 120 4.63 -4.12 -1.97
N ILE A 121 3.74 -3.27 -2.45
CA ILE A 121 4.01 -1.88 -2.86
C ILE A 121 3.33 -0.94 -1.87
N MET A 122 4.11 -0.24 -1.06
CA MET A 122 3.64 0.62 0.02
C MET A 122 3.81 2.09 -0.37
N LEU A 123 2.70 2.80 -0.53
CA LEU A 123 2.68 4.25 -0.76
C LEU A 123 2.38 4.98 0.54
N ALA A 124 3.31 5.82 0.98
CA ALA A 124 3.10 6.70 2.12
C ALA A 124 2.67 5.97 3.41
N SER A 125 3.15 4.74 3.61
CA SER A 125 2.78 3.94 4.78
C SER A 125 3.63 4.33 6.00
N PRO A 126 3.02 4.54 7.18
CA PRO A 126 3.78 4.67 8.41
C PRO A 126 4.42 3.32 8.78
N ILE A 127 5.75 3.31 8.90
CA ILE A 127 6.51 2.13 9.29
C ILE A 127 6.54 2.04 10.81
N GLN A 128 5.93 0.98 11.34
CA GLN A 128 5.74 0.76 12.78
C GLN A 128 6.71 -0.30 13.28
N ALA A 129 7.39 -0.03 14.38
CA ALA A 129 8.39 -0.93 14.97
C ALA A 129 7.84 -2.35 15.23
N THR A 130 6.55 -2.46 15.58
CA THR A 130 5.91 -3.76 15.84
C THR A 130 5.68 -4.61 14.60
N THR A 131 5.64 -4.03 13.40
CA THR A 131 5.32 -4.75 12.15
C THR A 131 6.43 -4.66 11.12
N GLU A 132 7.47 -3.84 11.35
CA GLU A 132 8.50 -3.61 10.35
C GLU A 132 9.25 -4.88 9.96
N HIS A 133 9.39 -5.83 10.90
CA HIS A 133 10.09 -7.08 10.68
C HIS A 133 9.35 -8.02 9.71
N PHE A 134 8.03 -7.85 9.52
CA PHE A 134 7.26 -8.68 8.58
C PHE A 134 7.69 -8.50 7.13
N MET A 135 8.32 -7.39 6.77
CA MET A 135 8.87 -7.19 5.42
C MET A 135 9.97 -8.22 5.07
N LEU A 136 10.57 -8.88 6.08
CA LEU A 136 11.59 -9.91 5.90
C LEU A 136 11.01 -11.30 5.68
N ASP A 137 9.72 -11.51 5.99
CA ASP A 137 9.10 -12.84 5.92
C ASP A 137 9.20 -13.43 4.50
N GLU A 138 9.24 -14.75 4.43
CA GLU A 138 9.37 -15.50 3.19
C GLU A 138 8.13 -15.37 2.30
N CYS A 139 6.96 -15.05 2.87
CA CYS A 139 5.76 -14.81 2.07
C CYS A 139 5.90 -13.62 1.12
N PHE A 140 6.76 -12.64 1.44
CA PHE A 140 7.07 -11.53 0.56
C PHE A 140 8.33 -11.84 -0.26
N SER A 141 8.15 -11.89 -1.56
CA SER A 141 9.26 -11.96 -2.52
C SER A 141 9.93 -10.60 -2.67
N LYS A 142 9.13 -9.52 -2.60
CA LYS A 142 9.63 -8.15 -2.73
C LYS A 142 8.76 -7.13 -1.99
N VAL A 143 9.40 -6.10 -1.47
CA VAL A 143 8.74 -4.99 -0.77
C VAL A 143 9.29 -3.67 -1.31
N TYR A 144 8.40 -2.80 -1.76
CA TYR A 144 8.72 -1.42 -2.16
C TYR A 144 8.10 -0.46 -1.15
N ASN A 145 8.88 0.46 -0.60
CA ASN A 145 8.42 1.54 0.26
C ASN A 145 8.68 2.89 -0.41
N ILE A 146 7.62 3.55 -0.84
CA ILE A 146 7.68 4.83 -1.55
C ILE A 146 7.12 5.90 -0.60
N PHE A 147 7.97 6.84 -0.20
CA PHE A 147 7.65 7.85 0.83
C PHE A 147 7.99 9.27 0.39
N SER A 148 7.49 10.26 1.12
CA SER A 148 7.81 11.68 0.91
C SER A 148 8.29 12.33 2.22
N GLU A 149 9.28 13.23 2.12
CA GLU A 149 9.79 13.98 3.27
C GLU A 149 8.76 14.95 3.87
N ASP A 150 7.89 15.51 3.02
CA ASP A 150 6.84 16.46 3.43
C ASP A 150 5.54 15.77 3.86
N ASP A 151 5.47 14.43 3.78
CA ASP A 151 4.36 13.67 4.34
C ASP A 151 4.55 13.54 5.85
N ILE A 152 3.90 14.43 6.59
CA ILE A 152 3.93 14.41 8.05
C ILE A 152 3.07 13.29 8.64
N ILE A 153 2.06 12.77 7.93
CA ILE A 153 1.12 11.77 8.46
C ILE A 153 1.87 10.47 8.79
N GLN A 154 2.84 10.09 7.96
CA GLN A 154 3.74 8.95 8.23
C GLN A 154 4.56 9.08 9.52
N ARG A 155 4.75 10.29 10.05
CA ARG A 155 5.57 10.57 11.24
C ARG A 155 4.79 10.93 12.48
N ILE A 156 3.52 11.32 12.35
CA ILE A 156 2.69 11.68 13.51
C ILE A 156 1.75 10.55 13.90
N ASP A 157 1.80 9.43 13.18
CA ASP A 157 1.02 8.25 13.53
C ASP A 157 1.53 7.65 14.87
N PRO A 158 0.69 7.67 15.92
CA PRO A 158 1.12 7.40 17.28
C PRO A 158 1.12 5.89 17.55
N GLN A 159 2.06 5.17 16.94
CA GLN A 159 2.14 3.70 16.98
C GLN A 159 2.02 3.12 18.41
N ASN A 160 2.59 3.79 19.40
CA ASN A 160 2.57 3.34 20.79
C ASN A 160 1.21 3.45 21.51
N LEU A 161 0.23 4.15 20.94
CA LEU A 161 -1.13 4.21 21.52
C LEU A 161 -1.89 2.91 21.38
N TYR A 162 -1.59 2.11 20.35
CA TYR A 162 -2.33 0.90 20.04
C TYR A 162 -1.43 -0.33 19.84
N ALA A 163 -0.10 -0.17 19.87
CA ALA A 163 0.84 -1.28 19.77
C ALA A 163 0.76 -2.19 21.01
N PRO A 164 0.78 -3.53 20.83
CA PRO A 164 0.82 -4.47 21.96
C PRO A 164 2.15 -4.39 22.72
N LYS A 165 3.24 -4.09 22.00
CA LYS A 165 4.56 -3.82 22.56
C LYS A 165 4.95 -2.39 22.19
N LYS A 166 5.18 -1.55 23.20
CA LYS A 166 5.62 -0.18 23.00
C LYS A 166 7.05 -0.16 22.51
N ASP A 167 7.29 0.61 21.46
CA ASP A 167 8.63 1.01 21.03
C ASP A 167 9.19 1.98 22.08
N LYS A 168 10.33 1.62 22.67
CA LYS A 168 10.99 2.44 23.70
C LYS A 168 11.71 3.64 23.08
N ASP A 169 12.08 3.54 21.81
CA ASP A 169 12.94 4.51 21.13
C ASP A 169 12.11 5.56 20.37
N SER A 170 10.87 5.25 20.01
CA SER A 170 9.96 6.20 19.37
C SER A 170 8.49 6.00 19.74
N PHE A 171 7.80 7.10 20.07
CA PHE A 171 6.34 7.09 20.22
C PHE A 171 5.60 7.03 18.88
N PHE A 172 6.24 7.55 17.83
CA PHE A 172 5.67 7.73 16.51
C PHE A 172 6.33 6.82 15.48
N SER A 173 5.63 6.53 14.39
CA SER A 173 6.16 5.74 13.28
C SER A 173 7.24 6.46 12.46
N ARG A 174 7.93 5.68 11.63
CA ARG A 174 8.99 6.13 10.71
C ARG A 174 8.47 6.14 9.27
N ARG A 175 9.24 6.75 8.37
CA ARG A 175 8.98 6.70 6.92
C ARG A 175 9.65 5.53 6.24
N THR A 176 10.71 5.01 6.84
CA THR A 176 11.57 3.98 6.26
C THR A 176 11.68 2.80 7.21
N PHE A 177 11.86 1.62 6.64
CA PHE A 177 12.33 0.44 7.35
C PHE A 177 13.76 0.69 7.84
N SER A 178 14.03 0.29 9.07
CA SER A 178 15.35 0.45 9.68
C SER A 178 16.35 -0.58 9.18
N THR A 179 15.87 -1.79 8.87
CA THR A 179 16.67 -2.88 8.35
C THR A 179 16.77 -2.79 6.83
N SER A 180 17.99 -2.65 6.32
CA SER A 180 18.28 -2.82 4.89
C SER A 180 18.20 -4.31 4.53
N HIS A 181 17.59 -4.64 3.39
CA HIS A 181 17.45 -6.02 2.96
C HIS A 181 17.28 -6.11 1.44
N ALA A 182 17.81 -7.17 0.82
CA ALA A 182 17.76 -7.33 -0.64
C ALA A 182 16.34 -7.33 -1.23
N LYS A 183 15.36 -7.84 -0.47
CA LYS A 183 13.93 -7.85 -0.83
C LYS A 183 13.27 -6.48 -0.72
N CYS A 184 13.84 -5.54 0.05
CA CYS A 184 13.22 -4.26 0.37
C CYS A 184 13.90 -3.13 -0.40
N LYS A 185 13.14 -2.45 -1.26
CA LYS A 185 13.57 -1.25 -1.97
C LYS A 185 12.82 -0.05 -1.41
N GLN A 186 13.53 1.01 -1.06
CA GLN A 186 12.92 2.21 -0.49
C GLN A 186 13.32 3.42 -1.33
N THR A 187 12.38 4.32 -1.58
CA THR A 187 12.69 5.58 -2.27
C THR A 187 11.93 6.74 -1.70
N LYS A 188 12.64 7.86 -1.59
CA LYS A 188 12.02 9.17 -1.50
C LYS A 188 11.48 9.57 -2.86
N ILE A 189 10.27 10.13 -2.89
CA ILE A 189 9.70 10.71 -4.10
C ILE A 189 9.48 12.23 -3.95
N THR A 190 9.83 12.95 -5.01
CA THR A 190 9.55 14.38 -5.17
C THR A 190 8.90 14.64 -6.52
N VAL A 191 8.19 15.76 -6.63
CA VAL A 191 7.72 16.28 -7.93
C VAL A 191 8.29 17.67 -8.10
N ARG A 192 9.04 17.91 -9.18
CA ARG A 192 9.78 19.17 -9.40
C ARG A 192 10.62 19.59 -8.17
N ASN A 193 11.33 18.63 -7.58
CA ASN A 193 12.16 18.76 -6.38
C ASN A 193 11.39 19.21 -5.13
N ARG A 194 10.07 19.06 -5.11
CA ARG A 194 9.23 19.35 -3.95
C ARG A 194 8.70 18.07 -3.33
N GLY A 195 8.68 18.05 -1.99
CA GLY A 195 8.01 16.98 -1.27
C GLY A 195 6.50 17.01 -1.48
N LEU A 196 5.89 15.86 -1.24
CA LEU A 196 4.46 15.60 -1.41
C LEU A 196 3.78 15.42 -0.06
N GLY A 197 2.57 15.93 0.08
CA GLY A 197 1.73 15.62 1.24
C GLY A 197 1.13 14.21 1.13
N HIS A 198 0.55 13.73 2.23
CA HIS A 198 0.01 12.37 2.31
C HIS A 198 -0.95 12.01 1.17
N LEU A 199 -1.92 12.89 0.89
CA LEU A 199 -2.90 12.65 -0.16
C LEU A 199 -2.30 12.79 -1.57
N ASP A 200 -1.24 13.56 -1.74
CA ASP A 200 -0.58 13.74 -3.04
C ASP A 200 0.07 12.42 -3.51
N MET A 201 0.45 11.55 -2.58
CA MET A 201 1.04 10.24 -2.87
C MET A 201 0.04 9.28 -3.54
N ILE A 202 -1.26 9.41 -3.26
CA ILE A 202 -2.29 8.52 -3.80
C ILE A 202 -3.21 9.21 -4.81
N HIS A 203 -3.33 10.53 -4.78
CA HIS A 203 -4.16 11.30 -5.71
C HIS A 203 -3.34 12.00 -6.80
N GLY A 204 -2.02 12.09 -6.66
CA GLY A 204 -1.14 12.84 -7.55
C GLY A 204 -0.24 11.95 -8.40
N GLN A 205 0.90 12.51 -8.80
CA GLN A 205 1.81 11.91 -9.75
C GLN A 205 2.41 10.55 -9.34
N PRO A 206 2.72 10.25 -8.05
CA PRO A 206 3.34 8.98 -7.69
C PRO A 206 2.56 7.75 -8.12
N ILE A 207 1.24 7.71 -7.90
CA ILE A 207 0.43 6.55 -8.34
C ILE A 207 0.30 6.49 -9.87
N LEU A 208 0.27 7.65 -10.55
CA LEU A 208 0.15 7.74 -12.01
C LEU A 208 1.46 7.40 -12.74
N HIS A 209 2.58 7.36 -12.01
CA HIS A 209 3.90 6.97 -12.50
C HIS A 209 4.45 5.73 -11.79
N LEU A 210 3.57 4.95 -11.14
CA LEU A 210 4.01 3.85 -10.30
C LEU A 210 4.83 2.82 -11.09
N SER A 211 4.45 2.52 -12.34
CA SER A 211 5.23 1.62 -13.19
C SER A 211 6.68 2.10 -13.38
N ASP A 212 6.86 3.38 -13.74
CA ASP A 212 8.18 3.97 -13.98
C ASP A 212 9.02 4.02 -12.70
N ILE A 213 8.37 4.31 -11.56
CA ILE A 213 8.99 4.32 -10.23
C ILE A 213 9.50 2.93 -9.87
N LEU A 214 8.68 1.89 -10.07
CA LEU A 214 9.06 0.53 -9.75
C LEU A 214 10.19 0.04 -10.66
N GLN A 215 10.17 0.37 -11.96
CA GLN A 215 11.26 0.04 -12.88
C GLN A 215 12.58 0.69 -12.45
N GLN A 216 12.56 1.95 -12.01
CA GLN A 216 13.75 2.61 -11.46
C GLN A 216 14.22 1.91 -10.18
N LEU A 217 13.32 1.58 -9.26
CA LEU A 217 13.65 0.85 -8.02
C LEU A 217 14.25 -0.54 -8.30
N ASP A 218 13.80 -1.21 -9.36
CA ASP A 218 14.31 -2.51 -9.80
C ASP A 218 15.77 -2.44 -10.25
N SER A 219 16.20 -1.28 -10.76
CA SER A 219 17.57 -1.02 -11.18
C SER A 219 18.51 -0.59 -10.04
N LEU A 220 17.97 -0.21 -8.87
CA LEU A 220 18.79 0.25 -7.74
C LEU A 220 19.51 -0.92 -7.05
N ALA A 221 20.65 -0.62 -6.43
CA ALA A 221 21.31 -1.53 -5.50
C ALA A 221 20.41 -1.86 -4.29
N HIS A 222 20.68 -2.95 -3.58
CA HIS A 222 19.83 -3.46 -2.49
C HIS A 222 19.85 -2.60 -1.22
N ASP A 223 20.86 -1.76 -1.05
CA ASP A 223 21.17 -1.13 0.24
C ASP A 223 21.01 0.40 0.18
N VAL A 224 20.52 0.91 -0.95
CA VAL A 224 20.41 2.33 -1.23
C VAL A 224 18.95 2.77 -1.13
N ILE A 225 18.70 3.76 -0.28
CA ILE A 225 17.44 4.51 -0.34
C ILE A 225 17.53 5.41 -1.57
N GLY A 226 16.71 5.10 -2.58
CA GLY A 226 16.62 5.89 -3.80
C GLY A 226 16.04 7.28 -3.58
N HIS A 227 16.28 8.15 -4.54
CA HIS A 227 15.54 9.40 -4.69
C HIS A 227 15.09 9.51 -6.14
N ILE A 228 13.77 9.52 -6.35
CA ILE A 228 13.14 9.68 -7.65
C ILE A 228 12.44 11.04 -7.68
N ASN A 229 12.78 11.85 -8.67
CA ASN A 229 12.12 13.13 -8.92
C ASN A 229 11.29 13.05 -10.20
N LEU A 230 9.97 13.18 -10.08
CA LEU A 230 9.06 13.22 -11.22
C LEU A 230 9.06 14.64 -11.82
N ASP A 231 9.45 14.76 -13.08
CA ASP A 231 9.44 16.02 -13.82
C ASP A 231 8.19 16.15 -14.69
N THR A 232 7.03 16.24 -14.03
CA THR A 232 5.72 16.37 -14.69
C THR A 232 4.90 17.51 -14.11
N ASP A 233 3.93 18.02 -14.88
CA ASP A 233 3.00 19.04 -14.41
C ASP A 233 2.17 18.50 -13.25
N TYR A 234 2.10 19.26 -12.15
CA TYR A 234 1.51 18.81 -10.91
C TYR A 234 0.60 19.88 -10.31
N VAL A 235 -0.67 19.51 -10.14
CA VAL A 235 -1.65 20.28 -9.39
C VAL A 235 -1.72 19.71 -7.98
N ARG A 236 -1.36 20.53 -6.99
CA ARG A 236 -1.38 20.12 -5.57
C ARG A 236 -2.81 19.86 -5.12
N VAL A 237 -3.05 18.76 -4.41
CA VAL A 237 -4.36 18.54 -3.76
C VAL A 237 -4.42 19.45 -2.54
N SER A 238 -5.12 20.59 -2.65
CA SER A 238 -5.22 21.56 -1.56
C SER A 238 -5.89 20.95 -0.32
N MET A 239 -5.13 20.97 0.79
CA MET A 239 -5.39 20.43 2.13
C MET A 239 -6.81 19.97 2.52
N PHE A 240 -6.87 18.70 2.95
CA PHE A 240 -7.78 18.20 3.96
C PHE A 240 -7.49 18.90 5.30
N ARG A 241 -8.50 19.46 5.98
CA ARG A 241 -8.33 20.09 7.31
C ARG A 241 -7.92 19.01 8.34
N MET A 242 -6.63 18.91 8.63
CA MET A 242 -5.98 17.99 9.57
C MET A 242 -6.67 17.88 10.94
N ARG A 243 -7.28 18.98 11.41
CA ARG A 243 -8.06 19.03 12.66
C ARG A 243 -9.21 18.01 12.71
N LYS A 244 -9.82 17.66 11.58
CA LYS A 244 -10.93 16.69 11.54
C LYS A 244 -10.42 15.25 11.65
N TRP A 245 -9.28 14.93 11.05
CA TRP A 245 -8.69 13.59 11.11
C TRP A 245 -8.21 13.23 12.53
N LEU A 246 -7.48 14.13 13.18
CA LEU A 246 -7.03 13.94 14.58
C LEU A 246 -8.20 13.73 15.54
N LYS A 247 -9.29 14.50 15.41
CA LYS A 247 -10.50 14.36 16.24
C LYS A 247 -11.27 13.08 16.00
N THR A 248 -11.29 12.55 14.77
CA THR A 248 -12.10 11.37 14.41
C THR A 248 -11.34 10.06 14.64
N TYR A 249 -10.01 10.05 14.57
CA TYR A 249 -9.24 8.80 14.54
C TYR A 249 -8.09 8.71 15.56
N CYS A 250 -7.70 9.80 16.22
CA CYS A 250 -6.54 9.81 17.13
C CYS A 250 -6.86 10.19 18.59
N MET A 251 -8.06 10.72 18.89
CA MET A 251 -8.48 10.99 20.26
C MET A 251 -9.62 10.05 20.65
N VAL A 252 -9.29 9.07 21.50
CA VAL A 252 -10.24 8.43 22.42
C VAL A 252 -10.24 9.26 23.69
#